data_AF-A0A9E6CG21-F1
#
_entry.id   AF-A0A9E6CG21-F1
#
_cell.length_a   1.000
_cell.length_b   1.000
_cell.length_c   1.000
_cell.angle_alpha   90.00
_cell.angle_beta   90.00
_cell.angle_gamma   90.00
#
_symmetry.space_group_name_H-M   'P 1'
#
loop_
_entity.id
_entity.type
_entity.pdbx_description
1 polymer ?
#
loop_
_entity_poly.entity_id
_entity_poly.type
_entity_poly.pdbx_seq_one_letter_code
_entity_poly.pdbx_strand_id
1 'polypeptide(L)' 'MNPDIEKNLGEQPIAKIMAEHNMKPHDLVAASAEQLTHKMVARAVKGRRLTPNAKSKVLRALNKATGKNYTLTNLFNY' A
#
# COMPACT_ATOMS: atom_id res chain seq x y z
N MET A 1 24.82 -9.01 -9.96
CA MET A 1 23.37 -9.19 -10.15
C MET A 1 22.76 -9.54 -8.81
N ASN A 2 21.98 -8.65 -8.19
CA ASN A 2 21.08 -9.10 -7.12
C ASN A 2 19.90 -9.76 -7.81
N PRO A 3 19.59 -11.05 -7.55
CA PRO A 3 18.35 -11.61 -8.04
C PRO A 3 17.26 -10.83 -7.30
N ASP A 4 16.56 -9.95 -8.00
CA ASP A 4 15.28 -9.42 -7.56
C ASP A 4 14.39 -10.63 -7.34
N ILE A 5 14.43 -11.17 -6.12
CA ILE A 5 13.62 -12.30 -5.70
C ILE A 5 12.19 -11.92 -6.08
N GLU A 6 11.63 -12.63 -7.06
CA GLU A 6 10.26 -12.51 -7.57
C GLU A 6 9.29 -12.63 -6.39
N LYS A 7 9.10 -11.51 -5.72
CA LYS A 7 8.15 -11.30 -4.63
C LYS A 7 7.15 -10.22 -5.03
N ASN A 8 7.13 -9.80 -6.30
CA ASN A 8 6.05 -9.02 -6.86
C ASN A 8 4.95 -10.01 -7.23
N LEU A 9 3.94 -10.13 -6.39
CA LEU A 9 2.73 -10.95 -6.63
C LEU A 9 1.83 -10.33 -7.73
N GLY A 10 2.43 -9.64 -8.70
CA GLY A 10 1.75 -8.73 -9.63
C GLY A 10 1.27 -7.44 -8.96
N GLU A 11 0.60 -6.60 -9.76
CA GLU A 11 -0.04 -5.38 -9.27
C GLU A 11 -1.10 -5.72 -8.21
N GLN A 12 -0.95 -5.14 -7.03
CA GLN A 12 -1.92 -5.36 -5.96
C GLN A 12 -3.14 -4.46 -6.14
N PRO A 13 -4.30 -4.86 -5.61
CA PRO A 13 -5.51 -4.02 -5.62
C PRO A 13 -5.28 -2.59 -5.12
N ILE A 14 -4.38 -2.40 -4.15
CA ILE A 14 -4.01 -1.06 -3.66
C ILE A 14 -3.44 -0.14 -4.76
N ALA A 15 -2.69 -0.68 -5.72
CA ALA A 15 -2.13 0.10 -6.83
C ALA A 15 -3.27 0.69 -7.68
N LYS A 16 -4.27 -0.14 -7.99
CA LYS A 16 -5.45 0.27 -8.74
C LYS A 16 -6.28 1.28 -7.96
N ILE A 17 -6.52 1.05 -6.66
CA ILE A 17 -7.26 1.99 -5.81
C ILE A 17 -6.54 3.33 -5.75
N MET A 18 -5.22 3.35 -5.56
CA MET A 18 -4.44 4.60 -5.55
C MET A 18 -4.53 5.33 -6.90
N ALA A 19 -4.48 4.61 -8.02
CA ALA A 19 -4.64 5.20 -9.35
C ALA A 19 -6.07 5.75 -9.58
N GLU A 20 -7.11 5.02 -9.17
CA GLU A 20 -8.51 5.46 -9.26
C GLU A 20 -8.78 6.75 -8.48
N HIS A 21 -8.13 6.91 -7.33
CA HIS A 21 -8.22 8.13 -6.53
C HIS A 21 -7.17 9.19 -6.89
N ASN A 22 -6.38 8.97 -7.95
CA ASN A 22 -5.30 9.83 -8.40
C ASN A 22 -4.29 10.20 -7.28
N MET A 23 -4.06 9.27 -6.36
CA MET A 23 -3.24 9.46 -5.16
C MET A 23 -1.79 9.05 -5.41
N LYS A 24 -0.86 9.88 -4.94
CA LYS A 24 0.57 9.55 -4.92
C LYS A 24 0.94 8.87 -3.60
N PRO A 25 2.04 8.09 -3.57
CA PRO A 25 2.57 7.55 -2.31
C PRO A 25 2.85 8.60 -1.25
N HIS A 26 3.17 9.84 -1.68
CA HIS A 26 3.35 10.96 -0.78
C HIS A 26 2.06 11.33 -0.03
N ASP A 27 0.92 11.37 -0.72
CA ASP A 27 -0.37 11.72 -0.12
C ASP A 27 -0.78 10.68 0.93
N LEU A 28 -0.50 9.41 0.66
CA LEU A 28 -0.74 8.33 1.62
C LEU A 28 0.13 8.46 2.88
N VAL A 29 1.40 8.82 2.70
CA VAL A 29 2.33 9.05 3.82
C VAL A 29 1.92 10.28 4.62
N ALA A 30 1.54 11.37 3.94
CA ALA A 30 1.10 12.61 4.57
C ALA A 30 -0.23 12.44 5.33
N ALA A 31 -1.15 11.62 4.82
CA ALA A 31 -2.41 11.31 5.51
C ALA A 31 -2.24 10.35 6.69
N SER A 32 -1.19 9.52 6.68
CA SER A 32 -0.94 8.54 7.74
C SER A 32 -0.72 9.21 9.10
N ALA A 33 -1.41 8.71 10.12
CA ALA A 33 -1.16 9.12 11.52
C ALA A 33 -0.02 8.33 12.19
N GLU A 34 0.56 7.36 11.48
CA GLU A 34 1.60 6.48 11.99
C GLU A 34 2.89 6.63 11.17
N GLN A 35 4.00 6.06 11.65
CA GLN A 35 5.23 5.99 10.87
C GLN A 35 5.04 5.05 9.65
N LEU A 36 4.64 5.66 8.53
CA LEU A 36 4.57 5.08 7.20
C LEU A 36 5.60 5.78 6.30
N THR A 37 6.39 5.02 5.56
CA THR A 37 7.41 5.58 4.65
C THR A 37 7.02 5.37 3.19
N HIS A 38 7.53 6.21 2.28
CA HIS A 38 7.31 6.03 0.83
C HIS A 38 7.76 4.64 0.36
N LYS A 39 8.83 4.09 0.95
CA LYS A 39 9.30 2.72 0.67
C LYS A 39 8.28 1.64 1.11
N MET A 40 7.50 1.86 2.17
CA MET A 40 6.44 0.92 2.56
C MET A 40 5.29 0.95 1.54
N VAL A 41 4.88 2.14 1.12
CA VAL A 41 3.80 2.30 0.13
C VAL A 41 4.23 1.75 -1.24
N ALA A 42 5.42 2.09 -1.71
CA ALA A 42 5.96 1.57 -2.97
C ALA A 42 6.04 0.03 -2.98
N ARG A 43 6.39 -0.59 -1.84
CA ARG A 43 6.38 -2.04 -1.69
C ARG A 43 4.96 -2.63 -1.73
N ALA A 44 3.99 -1.95 -1.14
CA ALA A 44 2.58 -2.36 -1.18
C ALA A 44 2.05 -2.38 -2.62
N VAL A 45 2.28 -1.28 -3.36
CA VAL A 45 1.83 -1.08 -4.74
C VAL A 45 2.45 -2.12 -5.69
N LYS A 46 3.75 -2.38 -5.56
CA LYS A 46 4.46 -3.35 -6.41
C LYS A 46 4.11 -4.82 -6.09
N GLY A 47 3.35 -5.08 -5.03
CA GLY A 47 2.98 -6.44 -4.63
C GLY A 47 4.03 -7.19 -3.84
N ARG A 48 4.95 -6.47 -3.18
CA ARG A 48 5.89 -7.07 -2.26
C ARG A 48 5.18 -7.43 -0.96
N ARG A 49 5.39 -8.67 -0.49
CA ARG A 49 4.87 -9.13 0.81
C ARG A 49 5.30 -8.19 1.94
N LEU A 50 4.30 -7.65 2.62
CA LEU A 50 4.44 -6.78 3.80
C LEU A 50 4.07 -7.55 5.06
N THR A 51 4.74 -7.22 6.16
CA THR A 51 4.36 -7.69 7.51
C THR A 51 2.94 -7.21 7.86
N PRO A 52 2.18 -7.93 8.70
CA PRO A 52 0.83 -7.52 9.12
C PRO A 52 0.76 -6.08 9.65
N ASN A 53 1.73 -5.66 10.46
CA ASN A 53 1.80 -4.29 10.99
C ASN A 53 1.92 -3.23 9.87
N ALA A 54 2.72 -3.52 8.85
CA ALA A 54 2.86 -2.64 7.69
C ALA A 54 1.60 -2.63 6.81
N LYS A 55 0.93 -3.78 6.65
CA LYS A 55 -0.37 -3.85 5.96
C LYS A 55 -1.42 -2.98 6.67
N SER A 56 -1.52 -3.06 7.99
CA SER A 56 -2.46 -2.26 8.80
C SER A 56 -2.17 -0.76 8.72
N LYS A 57 -0.90 -0.36 8.73
CA LYS A 57 -0.49 1.04 8.53
C LYS A 57 -0.96 1.61 7.20
N VAL A 58 -0.71 0.86 6.13
CA VAL A 58 -1.11 1.24 4.77
C VAL A 58 -2.63 1.32 4.65
N LEU A 59 -3.36 0.37 5.24
CA LEU A 59 -4.82 0.39 5.28
C LEU A 59 -5.38 1.64 5.96
N ARG A 60 -4.90 1.93 7.18
CA ARG A 60 -5.33 3.10 7.96
C ARG A 60 -5.03 4.39 7.21
N ALA A 61 -3.85 4.48 6.59
CA ALA A 61 -3.46 5.63 5.79
C ALA A 61 -4.36 5.81 4.55
N LEU A 62 -4.66 4.72 3.83
CA LEU A 62 -5.55 4.75 2.67
C LEU A 62 -6.98 5.13 3.05
N ASN A 63 -7.52 4.53 4.12
CA ASN A 63 -8.87 4.86 4.59
C ASN A 63 -8.97 6.34 4.98
N LYS A 64 -7.94 6.86 5.64
CA LYS A 64 -7.87 8.28 6.03
C LYS A 64 -7.70 9.22 4.83
N ALA A 65 -6.88 8.85 3.85
CA ALA A 65 -6.67 9.65 2.63
C ALA A 65 -7.93 9.68 1.74
N THR A 66 -8.59 8.53 1.58
CA THR A 66 -9.77 8.37 0.71
C THR A 66 -11.09 8.73 1.38
N GLY A 67 -11.12 8.82 2.72
CA GLY A 67 -12.35 8.93 3.51
C GLY A 67 -13.24 7.69 3.41
N LYS A 68 -12.78 6.60 2.79
CA LYS A 68 -13.52 5.35 2.61
C LYS A 68 -13.02 4.28 3.58
N ASN A 69 -13.83 3.26 3.80
CA ASN A 69 -13.48 2.15 4.67
C ASN A 69 -13.11 0.91 3.84
N TYR A 70 -11.83 0.79 3.48
CA TYR A 70 -11.29 -0.42 2.89
C TYR A 70 -10.87 -1.42 3.97
N THR A 71 -10.70 -2.68 3.57
CA THR A 71 -10.19 -3.78 4.41
C THR A 71 -8.90 -4.35 3.81
N LEU A 72 -8.12 -5.10 4.60
CA LEU A 72 -6.87 -5.71 4.12
C LEU A 72 -7.05 -6.59 2.88
N THR A 73 -8.17 -7.32 2.79
CA THR A 73 -8.52 -8.16 1.64
C THR A 73 -8.81 -7.35 0.38
N ASN A 74 -9.24 -6.08 0.52
CA ASN A 74 -9.45 -5.18 -0.61
C ASN A 74 -8.12 -4.59 -1.11
N LEU A 75 -7.06 -4.58 -0.29
CA LEU A 75 -5.77 -3.97 -0.64
C LEU A 75 -4.75 -5.01 -1.10
N PHE A 76 -4.82 -6.23 -0.55
CA PHE A 76 -3.84 -7.29 -0.76
C PHE A 76 -4.57 -8.59 -1.11
N ASN A 77 -4.14 -9.26 -2.17
CA ASN A 77 -4.73 -10.52 -2.65
C ASN A 77 -4.00 -11.78 -2.12
N TYR A 78 -3.25 -11.64 -1.02
CA TYR A 78 -2.39 -12.70 -0.44
C TYR A 78 -2.31 -12.68 1.09
#